data_AF-A0AAD2AY09-F1
#
_entry.id   AF-A0AAD2AY09-F1
#
_cell.length_a   1.000
_cell.length_b   1.000
_cell.length_c   1.000
_cell.angle_alpha   90.00
_cell.angle_beta   90.00
_cell.angle_gamma   90.00
#
_symmetry.space_group_name_H-M   'P 1'
#
loop_
_entity.id
_entity.type
_entity.pdbx_description
1 polymer ?
#
loop_
_entity_poly.entity_id
_entity_poly.type
_entity_poly.pdbx_seq_one_letter_code
_entity_poly.pdbx_strand_id
1 'polypeptide(L)'
;MGIEHPLLGHSWYGETAGEVRAAGKQPAVDRHGMGQTLQTASGPNLTPHQQAALEHARAKIRSTLQRPLTMLQQALDRNLDLEVTKFPIKKVEWALAPLLMAAENARNPGLNLVALHMETAEIGVDDDHEDDLPPLTNSHNFGAFIESAPHGRYRAIVNDGPHTRAADIRKDAQGTTVIVVDPLRKEKDETEYDQYADNISTEAGEHAKCAFIPVDLQKSAFDCRIFSMSLALKMHAREGDFSALHDALRDGTDPVPLVSRAKTTEELGALLVLDGAPLIDARMMKHSHAGSSVKRYLASHPDQSTTPVNKRDETLQDRTNRHLKERVILARADPNATVPSAPTKTARLSTSIEHKRVSMIQRTMAYLDTAPPQAVAHMAHLVSRASQELSKQ
;
A
#
# COMPACT_ATOMS: atom_id res chain seq x y z
N MET A 1 12.56 -11.27 -16.69
CA MET A 1 12.21 -10.17 -17.63
C MET A 1 11.81 -8.95 -16.82
N GLY A 2 12.61 -7.87 -16.87
CA GLY A 2 12.30 -6.63 -16.15
C GLY A 2 11.00 -6.04 -16.64
N ILE A 3 10.01 -5.94 -15.77
CA ILE A 3 8.65 -5.52 -16.12
C ILE A 3 8.64 -4.00 -16.32
N GLU A 4 8.40 -3.56 -17.56
CA GLU A 4 8.47 -2.16 -17.99
C GLU A 4 7.09 -1.49 -18.01
N HIS A 5 7.03 -0.24 -17.54
CA HIS A 5 5.80 0.55 -17.39
C HIS A 5 5.51 1.40 -18.63
N PRO A 6 4.26 1.50 -19.10
CA PRO A 6 3.87 2.56 -20.02
C PRO A 6 3.80 3.90 -19.26
N LEU A 7 4.58 4.90 -19.71
CA LEU A 7 4.46 6.29 -19.29
C LEU A 7 3.68 7.10 -20.32
N LEU A 8 2.77 7.94 -19.82
CA LEU A 8 2.21 9.16 -20.42
C LEU A 8 1.88 9.12 -21.93
N GLY A 9 0.60 8.94 -22.28
CA GLY A 9 0.10 9.48 -23.56
C GLY A 9 -0.99 8.74 -24.31
N HIS A 10 -1.36 7.50 -23.95
CA HIS A 10 -2.30 6.73 -24.77
C HIS A 10 -3.60 6.40 -24.01
N SER A 11 -4.73 6.71 -24.64
CA SER A 11 -6.11 6.62 -24.16
C SER A 11 -6.89 5.57 -24.93
N TRP A 12 -7.81 4.84 -24.27
CA TRP A 12 -8.64 3.81 -24.92
C TRP A 12 -10.14 3.83 -24.55
N TYR A 13 -10.66 4.85 -23.86
CA TYR A 13 -12.11 4.90 -23.57
C TYR A 13 -12.83 5.88 -24.50
N GLY A 14 -13.76 5.33 -25.29
CA GLY A 14 -14.73 6.07 -26.08
C GLY A 14 -15.79 6.75 -25.20
N GLU A 15 -16.27 7.88 -25.68
CA GLU A 15 -17.33 8.69 -25.09
C GLU A 15 -18.67 7.93 -25.07
N THR A 16 -19.43 8.04 -23.99
CA THR A 16 -20.91 8.18 -24.06
C THR A 16 -21.43 8.98 -22.88
N ALA A 17 -22.53 9.69 -23.14
CA ALA A 17 -23.08 10.80 -22.37
C ALA A 17 -24.18 10.39 -21.38
N GLY A 18 -24.25 11.12 -20.27
CA GLY A 18 -25.47 11.63 -19.62
C GLY A 18 -26.41 10.66 -18.90
N GLU A 19 -26.52 10.76 -17.57
CA GLU A 19 -27.53 11.59 -16.90
C GLU A 19 -27.37 11.58 -15.37
N VAL A 20 -27.62 12.73 -14.77
CA VAL A 20 -27.35 13.10 -13.37
C VAL A 20 -28.61 12.88 -12.52
N ARG A 21 -28.49 12.25 -11.35
CA ARG A 21 -29.36 12.54 -10.20
C ARG A 21 -28.59 12.55 -8.89
N ALA A 22 -28.55 13.73 -8.28
CA ALA A 22 -28.01 14.01 -6.96
C ALA A 22 -29.08 13.79 -5.88
N ALA A 23 -28.69 13.20 -4.75
CA ALA A 23 -29.46 13.26 -3.50
C ALA A 23 -28.49 13.53 -2.34
N GLY A 24 -28.56 14.74 -1.79
CA GLY A 24 -27.77 15.17 -0.65
C GLY A 24 -28.30 14.62 0.68
N LYS A 25 -27.40 14.48 1.67
CA LYS A 25 -27.75 14.42 3.09
C LYS A 25 -26.79 15.28 3.90
N GLN A 26 -27.38 16.19 4.68
CA GLN A 26 -26.71 17.03 5.68
C GLN A 26 -26.32 16.21 6.92
N PRO A 27 -25.30 16.63 7.69
CA PRO A 27 -24.85 15.95 8.90
C PRO A 27 -25.66 16.37 10.12
N ALA A 28 -26.08 15.40 10.93
CA ALA A 28 -26.57 15.63 12.28
C ALA A 28 -25.38 15.78 13.23
N VAL A 29 -25.38 16.90 13.95
CA VAL A 29 -24.48 17.23 15.06
C VAL A 29 -25.14 16.70 16.32
N ASP A 30 -24.41 15.93 17.13
CA ASP A 30 -24.73 15.81 18.55
C ASP A 30 -23.46 15.96 19.40
N ARG A 31 -23.60 16.83 20.41
CA ARG A 31 -22.63 17.16 21.46
C ARG A 31 -23.09 16.49 22.76
N HIS A 32 -22.09 16.22 23.61
CA HIS A 32 -22.11 15.86 25.05
C HIS A 32 -21.61 14.42 25.28
N GLY A 33 -20.69 14.14 26.21
CA GLY A 33 -20.04 14.97 27.22
C GLY A 33 -19.05 14.11 28.03
N MET A 34 -18.20 14.79 28.81
CA MET A 34 -17.49 14.34 30.03
C MET A 34 -16.78 12.95 29.97
N GLY A 35 -15.46 12.89 29.99
CA GLY A 35 -14.67 13.31 31.15
C GLY A 35 -14.53 12.15 32.15
N GLN A 36 -13.76 11.12 31.80
CA GLN A 36 -13.21 10.17 32.76
C GLN A 36 -11.72 9.97 32.48
N THR A 37 -10.92 10.45 33.42
CA THR A 37 -9.48 10.29 33.51
C THR A 37 -9.19 8.82 33.77
N LEU A 38 -8.80 8.08 32.72
CA LEU A 38 -8.26 6.74 32.85
C LEU A 38 -6.90 6.83 33.57
N GLN A 39 -6.88 6.41 34.83
CA GLN A 39 -5.66 6.11 35.56
C GLN A 39 -4.87 5.08 34.77
N THR A 40 -3.69 5.47 34.29
CA THR A 40 -2.73 4.55 33.69
C THR A 40 -2.24 3.60 34.77
N ALA A 41 -2.64 2.33 34.69
CA ALA A 41 -2.07 1.27 35.48
C ALA A 41 -0.54 1.25 35.27
N SER A 42 0.22 1.49 36.34
CA SER A 42 1.67 1.39 36.35
C SER A 42 2.06 -0.03 35.97
N GLY A 43 2.70 -0.20 34.80
CA GLY A 43 3.27 -1.48 34.39
C GLY A 43 4.32 -1.98 35.40
N PRO A 44 4.73 -3.26 35.31
CA PRO A 44 5.73 -3.81 36.21
C PRO A 44 7.02 -2.96 36.16
N ASN A 45 7.52 -2.57 37.33
CA ASN A 45 8.77 -1.80 37.45
C ASN A 45 9.93 -2.65 36.91
N LEU A 46 10.52 -2.21 35.80
CA LEU A 46 11.71 -2.84 35.21
C LEU A 46 12.91 -2.70 36.15
N THR A 47 13.77 -3.71 36.20
CA THR A 47 15.06 -3.58 36.89
C THR A 47 15.97 -2.60 36.14
N PRO A 48 16.97 -1.98 36.81
CA PRO A 48 17.92 -1.09 36.13
C PRO A 48 18.61 -1.73 34.91
N HIS A 49 18.91 -3.03 34.99
CA HIS A 49 19.48 -3.78 33.87
C HIS A 49 18.49 -3.92 32.71
N GLN A 50 17.21 -4.22 32.99
CA GLN A 50 16.17 -4.29 31.97
C GLN A 50 15.91 -2.92 31.32
N GLN A 51 15.95 -1.85 32.10
CA GLN A 51 15.83 -0.49 31.58
C GLN A 51 17.00 -0.14 30.65
N ALA A 52 18.25 -0.46 31.03
CA ALA A 52 19.42 -0.22 30.19
C ALA A 52 19.37 -1.03 28.88
N ALA A 53 18.96 -2.30 28.94
CA ALA A 53 18.78 -3.13 27.76
C ALA A 53 17.69 -2.59 26.82
N LEU A 54 16.58 -2.09 27.39
CA LEU A 54 15.50 -1.47 26.65
C LEU A 54 15.96 -0.20 25.93
N GLU A 55 16.69 0.69 26.62
CA GLU A 55 17.23 1.92 26.01
C GLU A 55 18.26 1.62 24.92
N HIS A 56 19.11 0.61 25.12
CA HIS A 56 20.02 0.13 24.08
C HIS A 56 19.25 -0.36 22.84
N ALA A 57 18.17 -1.12 23.03
CA ALA A 57 17.31 -1.58 21.94
C ALA A 57 16.62 -0.41 21.22
N ARG A 58 16.09 0.59 21.95
CA ARG A 58 15.52 1.81 21.35
C ARG A 58 16.55 2.55 20.51
N ALA A 59 17.77 2.74 21.05
CA ALA A 59 18.86 3.42 20.35
C ALA A 59 19.24 2.69 19.05
N LYS A 60 19.31 1.35 19.08
CA LYS A 60 19.58 0.53 17.89
C LYS A 60 18.49 0.69 16.82
N ILE A 61 17.22 0.61 17.18
CA ILE A 61 16.13 0.78 16.20
C ILE A 61 16.14 2.21 15.63
N ARG A 62 16.36 3.21 16.49
CA ARG A 62 16.42 4.62 16.07
C ARG A 62 17.56 4.86 15.09
N SER A 63 18.75 4.31 15.31
CA SER A 63 19.87 4.45 14.38
C SER A 63 19.60 3.79 13.03
N THR A 64 18.91 2.63 13.01
CA THR A 64 18.44 1.97 11.78
C THR A 64 17.48 2.85 10.98
N LEU A 65 16.61 3.63 11.64
CA LEU A 65 15.64 4.53 10.98
C LEU A 65 16.27 5.86 10.56
N GLN A 66 17.15 6.42 11.39
CA GLN A 66 17.65 7.79 11.25
C GLN A 66 18.47 8.02 9.99
N ARG A 67 19.37 7.08 9.65
CA ARG A 67 20.23 7.24 8.46
C ARG A 67 19.40 7.24 7.17
N PRO A 68 18.53 6.24 6.91
CA PRO A 68 17.61 6.29 5.78
C PRO A 68 16.73 7.54 5.77
N LEU A 69 16.19 7.95 6.92
CA LEU A 69 15.37 9.17 7.01
C LEU A 69 16.12 10.40 6.50
N THR A 70 17.35 10.62 6.98
CA THR A 70 18.16 11.77 6.56
C THR A 70 18.45 11.73 5.07
N MET A 71 18.82 10.57 4.53
CA MET A 71 19.14 10.43 3.10
C MET A 71 17.90 10.64 2.20
N LEU A 72 16.74 10.09 2.60
CA LEU A 72 15.48 10.27 1.88
C LEU A 72 14.99 11.71 1.93
N GLN A 73 15.12 12.38 3.07
CA GLN A 73 14.79 13.80 3.20
C GLN A 73 15.72 14.65 2.31
N GLN A 74 17.02 14.36 2.32
CA GLN A 74 17.98 15.06 1.45
C GLN A 74 17.67 14.84 -0.04
N ALA A 75 17.29 13.62 -0.44
CA ALA A 75 16.89 13.33 -1.82
C ALA A 75 15.64 14.13 -2.22
N LEU A 76 14.62 14.17 -1.35
CA LEU A 76 13.42 14.97 -1.53
C LEU A 76 13.71 16.47 -1.67
N ASP A 77 14.51 17.03 -0.75
CA ASP A 77 14.83 18.46 -0.72
C ASP A 77 15.64 18.89 -1.96
N ARG A 78 16.48 17.99 -2.46
CA ARG A 78 17.27 18.18 -3.68
C ARG A 78 16.54 17.73 -4.95
N ASN A 79 15.29 17.28 -4.86
CA ASN A 79 14.48 16.79 -5.97
C ASN A 79 15.18 15.71 -6.80
N LEU A 80 15.86 14.78 -6.12
CA LEU A 80 16.60 13.69 -6.74
C LEU A 80 15.69 12.48 -6.96
N ASP A 81 15.97 11.73 -8.03
CA ASP A 81 15.42 10.41 -8.22
C ASP A 81 16.30 9.35 -7.52
N LEU A 82 15.67 8.41 -6.81
CA LEU A 82 16.38 7.44 -5.98
C LEU A 82 17.11 6.38 -6.82
N GLU A 83 16.60 6.03 -8.00
CA GLU A 83 17.28 5.09 -8.90
C GLU A 83 18.45 5.77 -9.61
N VAL A 84 18.27 7.01 -10.09
CA VAL A 84 19.35 7.80 -10.72
C VAL A 84 20.52 8.01 -9.75
N THR A 85 20.22 8.24 -8.46
CA THR A 85 21.25 8.39 -7.42
C THR A 85 21.80 7.06 -6.88
N LYS A 86 21.34 5.93 -7.41
CA LYS A 86 21.70 4.58 -6.96
C LYS A 86 21.46 4.38 -5.46
N PHE A 87 20.47 5.06 -4.90
CA PHE A 87 20.05 4.84 -3.52
C PHE A 87 19.38 3.46 -3.43
N PRO A 88 19.78 2.57 -2.49
CA PRO A 88 19.29 1.19 -2.42
C PRO A 88 17.88 1.10 -1.81
N ILE A 89 16.91 1.79 -2.44
CA ILE A 89 15.58 2.00 -1.89
C ILE A 89 14.84 0.69 -1.61
N LYS A 90 14.97 -0.32 -2.48
CA LYS A 90 14.34 -1.63 -2.28
C LYS A 90 14.82 -2.29 -0.98
N LYS A 91 16.14 -2.34 -0.75
CA LYS A 91 16.75 -2.91 0.47
C LYS A 91 16.35 -2.12 1.71
N VAL A 92 16.35 -0.79 1.61
CA VAL A 92 15.94 0.10 2.71
C VAL A 92 14.48 -0.12 3.07
N GLU A 93 13.57 -0.13 2.10
CA GLU A 93 12.14 -0.35 2.39
C GLU A 93 11.86 -1.73 2.93
N TRP A 94 12.53 -2.76 2.39
CA TRP A 94 12.41 -4.12 2.89
C TRP A 94 12.81 -4.21 4.36
N ALA A 95 13.93 -3.60 4.75
CA ALA A 95 14.37 -3.61 6.14
C ALA A 95 13.46 -2.80 7.08
N LEU A 96 12.86 -1.71 6.58
CA LEU A 96 12.06 -0.80 7.41
C LEU A 96 10.58 -1.17 7.48
N ALA A 97 10.01 -1.82 6.46
CA ALA A 97 8.57 -2.10 6.36
C ALA A 97 8.00 -2.77 7.63
N PRO A 98 8.63 -3.80 8.22
CA PRO A 98 8.12 -4.41 9.46
C PRO A 98 8.01 -3.41 10.63
N LEU A 99 8.94 -2.48 10.74
CA LEU A 99 8.93 -1.43 11.77
C LEU A 99 7.83 -0.38 11.51
N LEU A 100 7.63 -0.02 10.25
CA LEU A 100 6.58 0.90 9.84
C LEU A 100 5.20 0.30 10.13
N MET A 101 5.01 -0.99 9.82
CA MET A 101 3.77 -1.70 10.10
C MET A 101 3.49 -1.81 11.61
N ALA A 102 4.51 -2.15 12.42
CA ALA A 102 4.36 -2.22 13.87
C ALA A 102 3.90 -0.88 14.47
N ALA A 103 4.50 0.23 14.03
CA ALA A 103 4.12 1.56 14.49
C ALA A 103 2.71 1.98 14.01
N GLU A 104 2.34 1.67 12.77
CA GLU A 104 1.01 2.00 12.25
C GLU A 104 -0.09 1.11 12.89
N ASN A 105 0.19 -0.15 13.24
CA ASN A 105 -0.73 -0.98 14.02
C ASN A 105 -0.96 -0.41 15.44
N ALA A 106 0.11 0.04 16.10
CA ALA A 106 -0.03 0.68 17.42
C ALA A 106 -0.79 2.01 17.34
N ARG A 107 -0.60 2.76 16.25
CA ARG A 107 -1.25 4.05 16.02
C ARG A 107 -2.73 3.92 15.67
N ASN A 108 -3.14 2.85 15.01
CA ASN A 108 -4.50 2.66 14.50
C ASN A 108 -5.07 1.32 15.03
N PRO A 109 -5.69 1.31 16.23
CA PRO A 109 -6.30 0.11 16.79
C PRO A 109 -7.32 -0.51 15.82
N GLY A 110 -7.25 -1.82 15.59
CA GLY A 110 -8.10 -2.53 14.63
C GLY A 110 -7.58 -2.53 13.19
N LEU A 111 -6.47 -1.85 12.89
CA LEU A 111 -5.83 -1.92 11.57
C LEU A 111 -5.40 -3.36 11.23
N ASN A 112 -4.83 -4.08 12.21
CA ASN A 112 -4.40 -5.48 12.09
C ASN A 112 -3.61 -5.73 10.79
N LEU A 113 -2.65 -4.86 10.48
CA LEU A 113 -1.80 -4.92 9.30
C LEU A 113 -0.77 -6.04 9.44
N VAL A 114 -0.80 -7.01 8.53
CA VAL A 114 0.11 -8.15 8.46
C VAL A 114 0.93 -8.14 7.15
N ALA A 115 2.10 -8.78 7.17
CA ALA A 115 2.92 -8.97 5.97
C ALA A 115 2.66 -10.38 5.48
N LEU A 116 2.28 -10.51 4.21
CA LEU A 116 2.00 -11.78 3.56
C LEU A 116 2.85 -11.90 2.29
N HIS A 117 3.10 -13.13 1.87
CA HIS A 117 3.78 -13.41 0.61
C HIS A 117 3.18 -14.63 -0.09
N MET A 118 3.23 -14.63 -1.41
CA MET A 118 2.81 -15.75 -2.27
C MET A 118 3.97 -16.74 -2.43
N GLU A 119 3.69 -17.95 -2.91
CA GLU A 119 4.71 -18.98 -3.13
C GLU A 119 5.82 -18.51 -4.07
N THR A 120 5.47 -17.71 -5.08
CA THR A 120 6.43 -17.11 -6.03
C THR A 120 7.50 -16.22 -5.36
N ALA A 121 7.23 -15.70 -4.17
CA ALA A 121 8.20 -14.92 -3.40
C ALA A 121 9.24 -15.80 -2.67
N GLU A 122 8.96 -17.10 -2.48
CA GLU A 122 9.83 -18.03 -1.76
C GLU A 122 10.89 -18.65 -2.68
N ILE A 123 10.55 -18.83 -3.96
CA ILE A 123 11.35 -19.62 -4.91
C ILE A 123 12.55 -18.83 -5.47
N GLY A 124 12.53 -17.50 -5.43
CA GLY A 124 13.53 -16.64 -6.09
C GLY A 124 13.40 -16.74 -7.61
N VAL A 125 13.33 -15.60 -8.32
CA VAL A 125 13.09 -15.62 -9.77
C VAL A 125 14.44 -15.70 -10.50
N ASP A 126 15.02 -16.90 -10.57
CA ASP A 126 16.31 -17.23 -11.21
C ASP A 126 17.54 -16.41 -10.71
N ASP A 127 18.72 -17.05 -10.66
CA ASP A 127 19.98 -16.49 -10.14
C ASP A 127 20.53 -15.24 -10.87
N ASP A 128 19.82 -14.71 -11.87
CA ASP A 128 20.25 -13.59 -12.73
C ASP A 128 19.67 -12.21 -12.31
N HIS A 129 18.97 -12.12 -11.18
CA HIS A 129 18.39 -10.87 -10.68
C HIS A 129 19.04 -10.45 -9.34
N GLU A 130 20.14 -9.67 -9.42
CA GLU A 130 20.92 -9.10 -8.28
C GLU A 130 20.09 -8.30 -7.23
N ASP A 131 18.79 -8.13 -7.45
CA ASP A 131 17.88 -7.26 -6.71
C ASP A 131 16.72 -8.01 -6.01
N ASP A 132 16.63 -9.34 -6.14
CA ASP A 132 15.55 -10.11 -5.53
C ASP A 132 15.76 -10.23 -4.01
N LEU A 133 14.81 -9.65 -3.28
CA LEU A 133 14.78 -9.67 -1.82
C LEU A 133 13.84 -10.79 -1.37
N PRO A 134 14.19 -11.56 -0.32
CA PRO A 134 13.29 -12.56 0.23
C PRO A 134 12.01 -11.89 0.77
N PRO A 135 10.99 -12.66 1.16
CA PRO A 135 9.86 -12.13 1.90
C PRO A 135 10.30 -11.32 3.12
N LEU A 136 9.48 -10.36 3.56
CA LEU A 136 9.78 -9.56 4.76
C LEU A 136 10.02 -10.48 5.97
N THR A 137 10.85 -10.06 6.92
CA THR A 137 11.28 -10.90 8.05
C THR A 137 10.16 -11.36 8.99
N ASN A 138 9.00 -10.70 8.94
CA ASN A 138 7.77 -11.04 9.64
C ASN A 138 6.64 -11.44 8.69
N SER A 139 6.96 -11.80 7.44
CA SER A 139 5.98 -12.21 6.46
C SER A 139 5.54 -13.66 6.69
N HIS A 140 4.28 -13.96 6.39
CA HIS A 140 3.71 -15.30 6.40
C HIS A 140 3.27 -15.69 4.99
N ASN A 141 3.37 -16.97 4.64
CA ASN A 141 2.81 -17.46 3.38
C ASN A 141 1.29 -17.14 3.35
N PHE A 142 0.81 -16.69 2.20
CA PHE A 142 -0.52 -16.10 2.06
C PHE A 142 -1.62 -17.13 2.32
N GLY A 143 -1.60 -18.27 1.62
CA GLY A 143 -2.56 -19.36 1.83
C GLY A 143 -2.51 -19.92 3.24
N ALA A 144 -1.30 -20.15 3.78
CA ALA A 144 -1.14 -20.63 5.16
C ALA A 144 -1.72 -19.67 6.20
N PHE A 145 -1.61 -18.35 5.97
CA PHE A 145 -2.26 -17.36 6.83
C PHE A 145 -3.79 -17.42 6.70
N ILE A 146 -4.32 -17.50 5.48
CA ILE A 146 -5.77 -17.61 5.26
C ILE A 146 -6.34 -18.84 5.97
N GLU A 147 -5.63 -19.97 5.94
CA GLU A 147 -6.05 -21.21 6.61
C GLU A 147 -5.99 -21.11 8.15
N SER A 148 -4.89 -20.59 8.70
CA SER A 148 -4.59 -20.67 10.14
C SER A 148 -4.99 -19.44 10.96
N ALA A 149 -5.20 -18.27 10.34
CA ALA A 149 -5.49 -17.04 11.06
C ALA A 149 -6.80 -17.16 11.87
N PRO A 150 -6.87 -16.56 13.07
CA PRO A 150 -8.13 -16.44 13.81
C PRO A 150 -9.21 -15.71 13.00
N HIS A 151 -10.47 -15.85 13.42
CA HIS A 151 -11.54 -15.01 12.91
C HIS A 151 -11.22 -13.54 13.22
N GLY A 152 -11.46 -12.67 12.25
CA GLY A 152 -11.20 -11.26 12.41
C GLY A 152 -11.06 -10.51 11.09
N ARG A 153 -10.56 -9.29 11.25
CA ARG A 153 -10.43 -8.32 10.17
C ARG A 153 -8.99 -7.88 10.06
N TYR A 154 -8.36 -8.17 8.93
CA TYR A 154 -6.93 -7.94 8.71
C TYR A 154 -6.71 -7.06 7.49
N ARG A 155 -5.74 -6.16 7.56
CA ARG A 155 -5.17 -5.55 6.36
C ARG A 155 -3.85 -6.23 6.09
N ALA A 156 -3.44 -6.32 4.83
CA ALA A 156 -2.15 -6.91 4.50
C ALA A 156 -1.41 -6.08 3.45
N ILE A 157 -0.09 -6.22 3.46
CA ILE A 157 0.70 -6.07 2.25
C ILE A 157 1.08 -7.46 1.77
N VAL A 158 0.78 -7.78 0.51
CA VAL A 158 0.99 -9.11 -0.09
C VAL A 158 2.07 -9.00 -1.15
N ASN A 159 3.19 -9.70 -0.96
CA ASN A 159 4.31 -9.72 -1.90
C ASN A 159 4.27 -10.97 -2.78
N ASP A 160 4.33 -10.80 -4.09
CA ASP A 160 4.35 -11.90 -5.07
C ASP A 160 5.76 -12.25 -5.56
N GLY A 161 6.79 -11.76 -4.86
CA GLY A 161 8.18 -11.72 -5.31
C GLY A 161 8.54 -10.30 -5.78
N PRO A 162 8.34 -9.95 -7.06
CA PRO A 162 8.78 -8.67 -7.61
C PRO A 162 7.92 -7.48 -7.17
N HIS A 163 6.68 -7.69 -6.73
CA HIS A 163 5.72 -6.61 -6.47
C HIS A 163 5.00 -6.77 -5.12
N THR A 164 4.40 -5.70 -4.62
CA THR A 164 3.66 -5.72 -3.35
C THR A 164 2.33 -4.98 -3.49
N ARG A 165 1.24 -5.65 -3.11
CA ARG A 165 -0.14 -5.14 -3.19
C ARG A 165 -0.73 -4.93 -1.80
N ALA A 166 -1.80 -4.15 -1.69
CA ALA A 166 -2.58 -4.06 -0.46
C ALA A 166 -3.70 -5.09 -0.49
N ALA A 167 -4.03 -5.68 0.65
CA ALA A 167 -5.22 -6.51 0.77
C ALA A 167 -6.01 -6.18 2.03
N ASP A 168 -7.30 -6.44 1.94
CA ASP A 168 -8.27 -6.28 3.00
C ASP A 168 -8.98 -7.65 3.13
N ILE A 169 -8.65 -8.41 4.17
CA ILE A 169 -9.05 -9.82 4.41
C ILE A 169 -10.02 -9.94 5.58
N ARG A 170 -11.23 -10.47 5.35
CA ARG A 170 -12.21 -10.81 6.39
C ARG A 170 -12.33 -12.32 6.53
N LYS A 171 -12.16 -12.83 7.76
CA LYS A 171 -12.32 -14.25 8.08
C LYS A 171 -13.30 -14.43 9.24
N ASP A 172 -14.29 -15.28 9.07
CA ASP A 172 -15.24 -15.66 10.11
C ASP A 172 -15.74 -17.10 9.89
N ALA A 173 -16.76 -17.51 10.64
CA ALA A 173 -17.29 -18.87 10.57
C ALA A 173 -17.92 -19.23 9.21
N GLN A 174 -18.23 -18.24 8.37
CA GLN A 174 -18.79 -18.44 7.02
C GLN A 174 -17.69 -18.59 5.96
N GLY A 175 -16.42 -18.36 6.31
CA GLY A 175 -15.28 -18.48 5.42
C GLY A 175 -14.46 -17.19 5.33
N THR A 176 -13.65 -17.10 4.28
CA THR A 176 -12.72 -15.99 4.06
C THR A 176 -13.07 -15.22 2.79
N THR A 177 -13.06 -13.90 2.87
CA THR A 177 -13.18 -12.99 1.73
C THR A 177 -11.96 -12.07 1.68
N VAL A 178 -11.42 -11.83 0.48
CA VAL A 178 -10.19 -11.06 0.26
C VAL A 178 -10.43 -10.01 -0.82
N ILE A 179 -10.10 -8.74 -0.55
CA ILE A 179 -10.10 -7.67 -1.54
C ILE A 179 -8.67 -7.17 -1.70
N VAL A 180 -8.06 -7.42 -2.86
CA VAL A 180 -6.72 -6.96 -3.20
C VAL A 180 -6.81 -5.67 -4.03
N VAL A 181 -6.10 -4.63 -3.61
CA VAL A 181 -5.90 -3.40 -4.37
C VAL A 181 -4.45 -3.30 -4.77
N ASP A 182 -4.20 -3.41 -6.07
CA ASP A 182 -2.88 -3.26 -6.66
C ASP A 182 -2.62 -1.79 -6.98
N PRO A 183 -1.60 -1.14 -6.40
CA PRO A 183 -1.25 0.23 -6.77
C PRO A 183 -0.65 0.37 -8.17
N LEU A 184 -0.39 -0.73 -8.87
CA LEU A 184 0.15 -0.76 -10.21
C LEU A 184 -0.89 -1.26 -11.22
N ARG A 185 -1.12 -0.45 -12.26
CA ARG A 185 -1.89 -0.84 -13.45
C ARG A 185 -1.02 -0.65 -14.69
N LYS A 186 -0.29 -1.70 -15.07
CA LYS A 186 0.71 -1.68 -16.15
C LYS A 186 0.23 -2.33 -17.45
N GLU A 187 -0.67 -3.30 -17.37
CA GLU A 187 -1.08 -4.08 -18.55
C GLU A 187 -1.85 -3.21 -19.54
N LYS A 188 -1.51 -3.38 -20.81
CA LYS A 188 -2.14 -2.68 -21.92
C LYS A 188 -3.49 -3.30 -22.25
N ASP A 189 -3.54 -4.62 -22.23
CA ASP A 189 -4.76 -5.40 -22.34
C ASP A 189 -5.34 -5.64 -20.93
N GLU A 190 -6.57 -5.21 -20.70
CA GLU A 190 -7.24 -5.39 -19.40
C GLU A 190 -7.57 -6.86 -19.11
N THR A 191 -7.63 -7.71 -20.14
CA THR A 191 -7.89 -9.15 -19.97
C THR A 191 -6.72 -9.86 -19.29
N GLU A 192 -5.50 -9.32 -19.35
CA GLU A 192 -4.36 -9.88 -18.63
C GLU A 192 -4.59 -9.88 -17.11
N TYR A 193 -5.41 -8.95 -16.57
CA TYR A 193 -5.75 -8.93 -15.15
C TYR A 193 -6.65 -10.08 -14.70
N ASP A 194 -7.23 -10.86 -15.62
CA ASP A 194 -7.97 -12.08 -15.28
C ASP A 194 -7.02 -13.05 -14.56
N GLN A 195 -5.83 -13.29 -15.13
CA GLN A 195 -4.81 -14.15 -14.52
C GLN A 195 -4.33 -13.62 -13.15
N TYR A 196 -4.24 -12.31 -12.97
CA TYR A 196 -3.86 -11.74 -11.68
C TYR A 196 -4.92 -11.99 -10.60
N ALA A 197 -6.21 -11.87 -10.96
CA ALA A 197 -7.31 -12.16 -10.05
C ALA A 197 -7.39 -13.66 -9.71
N ASP A 198 -7.16 -14.51 -10.70
CA ASP A 198 -7.15 -15.96 -10.53
C ASP A 198 -5.94 -16.42 -9.68
N ASN A 199 -4.74 -15.90 -9.92
CA ASN A 199 -3.55 -16.21 -9.10
C ASN A 199 -3.76 -15.88 -7.62
N ILE A 200 -4.37 -14.73 -7.31
CA ILE A 200 -4.72 -14.37 -5.93
C ILE A 200 -5.73 -15.35 -5.33
N SER A 201 -6.70 -15.81 -6.13
CA SER A 201 -7.73 -16.74 -5.68
C SER A 201 -7.16 -18.14 -5.41
N THR A 202 -6.29 -18.63 -6.29
CA THR A 202 -5.54 -19.87 -6.11
C THR A 202 -4.75 -19.84 -4.81
N GLU A 203 -4.00 -18.76 -4.57
CA GLU A 203 -3.14 -18.65 -3.38
C GLU A 203 -3.91 -18.38 -2.08
N ALA A 204 -5.09 -17.76 -2.16
CA ALA A 204 -5.99 -17.65 -1.01
C ALA A 204 -6.69 -18.98 -0.69
N GLY A 205 -6.72 -19.93 -1.63
CA GLY A 205 -7.37 -21.23 -1.54
C GLY A 205 -8.82 -21.23 -2.08
N GLU A 206 -9.27 -22.39 -2.57
CA GLU A 206 -10.54 -22.57 -3.31
C GLU A 206 -11.80 -22.06 -2.60
N HIS A 207 -11.79 -22.00 -1.27
CA HIS A 207 -12.94 -21.56 -0.47
C HIS A 207 -12.93 -20.06 -0.16
N ALA A 208 -11.85 -19.34 -0.48
CA ALA A 208 -11.79 -17.90 -0.31
C ALA A 208 -12.48 -17.20 -1.49
N LYS A 209 -13.29 -16.17 -1.20
CA LYS A 209 -13.88 -15.30 -2.23
C LYS A 209 -13.00 -14.08 -2.42
N CYS A 210 -12.51 -13.87 -3.63
CA CYS A 210 -11.50 -12.85 -3.90
C CYS A 210 -12.00 -11.78 -4.87
N ALA A 211 -11.54 -10.54 -4.63
CA ALA A 211 -11.59 -9.46 -5.59
C ALA A 211 -10.19 -8.91 -5.86
N PHE A 212 -9.94 -8.51 -7.10
CA PHE A 212 -8.70 -7.87 -7.53
C PHE A 212 -8.99 -6.53 -8.20
N ILE A 213 -8.33 -5.46 -7.74
CA ILE A 213 -8.57 -4.08 -8.17
C ILE A 213 -7.25 -3.42 -8.59
N PRO A 214 -6.90 -3.38 -9.89
CA PRO A 214 -5.73 -2.66 -10.38
C PRO A 214 -5.99 -1.15 -10.48
N VAL A 215 -5.18 -0.37 -9.76
CA VAL A 215 -5.31 1.09 -9.67
C VAL A 215 -4.06 1.76 -10.21
N ASP A 216 -4.22 2.78 -11.05
CA ASP A 216 -3.10 3.46 -11.71
C ASP A 216 -2.41 4.52 -10.81
N LEU A 217 -1.73 4.07 -9.75
CA LEU A 217 -1.03 4.94 -8.79
C LEU A 217 0.48 4.99 -9.04
N GLN A 218 1.11 3.83 -9.15
CA GLN A 218 2.55 3.64 -9.16
C GLN A 218 3.11 3.71 -10.58
N LYS A 219 4.24 4.40 -10.72
CA LYS A 219 5.02 4.50 -11.98
C LYS A 219 6.51 4.13 -11.82
N SER A 220 6.98 3.94 -10.60
CA SER A 220 8.37 3.55 -10.30
C SER A 220 8.45 2.03 -10.07
N ALA A 221 9.66 1.46 -10.14
CA ALA A 221 9.87 0.04 -9.83
C ALA A 221 9.85 -0.30 -8.34
N PHE A 222 9.84 0.69 -7.43
CA PHE A 222 10.21 0.45 -6.04
C PHE A 222 9.19 0.95 -5.00
N ASP A 223 8.24 1.80 -5.36
CA ASP A 223 7.33 2.41 -4.36
C ASP A 223 6.18 1.48 -3.90
N CYS A 224 6.09 0.24 -4.42
CA CYS A 224 4.96 -0.67 -4.19
C CYS A 224 4.64 -0.92 -2.71
N ARG A 225 5.65 -1.08 -1.86
CA ARG A 225 5.46 -1.34 -0.41
C ARG A 225 4.83 -0.14 0.31
N ILE A 226 5.31 1.08 0.04
CA ILE A 226 4.74 2.29 0.67
C ILE A 226 3.34 2.60 0.13
N PHE A 227 3.11 2.38 -1.17
CA PHE A 227 1.76 2.49 -1.74
C PHE A 227 0.80 1.52 -1.06
N SER A 228 1.18 0.26 -0.95
CA SER A 228 0.35 -0.79 -0.36
C SER A 228 0.07 -0.56 1.13
N MET A 229 1.05 -0.10 1.91
CA MET A 229 0.79 0.33 3.28
C MET A 229 -0.14 1.55 3.36
N SER A 230 -0.01 2.51 2.43
CA SER A 230 -0.90 3.66 2.39
C SER A 230 -2.33 3.24 2.03
N LEU A 231 -2.52 2.30 1.11
CA LEU A 231 -3.81 1.75 0.73
C LEU A 231 -4.44 0.95 1.89
N ALA A 232 -3.68 0.10 2.56
CA ALA A 232 -4.12 -0.62 3.76
C ALA A 232 -4.65 0.33 4.86
N LEU A 233 -3.96 1.44 5.11
CA LEU A 233 -4.44 2.48 6.04
C LEU A 233 -5.76 3.13 5.58
N LYS A 234 -6.01 3.19 4.27
CA LYS A 234 -7.28 3.70 3.72
C LYS A 234 -8.40 2.68 3.76
N MET A 235 -8.11 1.42 3.49
CA MET A 235 -9.03 0.30 3.70
C MET A 235 -9.51 0.25 5.16
N HIS A 236 -8.61 0.52 6.11
CA HIS A 236 -8.99 0.68 7.52
C HIS A 236 -9.87 1.90 7.80
N ALA A 237 -9.52 3.07 7.26
CA ALA A 237 -10.33 4.27 7.45
C ALA A 237 -11.72 4.18 6.77
N ARG A 238 -11.90 3.23 5.84
CA ARG A 238 -13.12 2.98 5.07
C ARG A 238 -13.67 1.58 5.32
N GLU A 239 -13.52 1.07 6.53
CA GLU A 239 -13.91 -0.30 6.87
C GLU A 239 -15.36 -0.64 6.50
N GLY A 240 -16.30 0.30 6.64
CA GLY A 240 -17.70 0.10 6.26
C GLY A 240 -17.88 -0.16 4.76
N ASP A 241 -17.21 0.62 3.90
CA ASP A 241 -17.33 0.47 2.45
C ASP A 241 -16.71 -0.85 1.97
N PHE A 242 -15.55 -1.23 2.53
CA PHE A 242 -14.91 -2.51 2.24
C PHE A 242 -15.73 -3.70 2.79
N SER A 243 -16.39 -3.53 3.94
CA SER A 243 -17.27 -4.57 4.49
C SER A 243 -18.45 -4.86 3.56
N ALA A 244 -19.03 -3.82 2.95
CA ALA A 244 -20.10 -4.00 1.96
C ALA A 244 -19.63 -4.80 0.73
N LEU A 245 -18.40 -4.58 0.25
CA LEU A 245 -17.86 -5.39 -0.86
C LEU A 245 -17.54 -6.83 -0.41
N HIS A 246 -17.09 -7.02 0.82
CA HIS A 246 -16.92 -8.36 1.37
C HIS A 246 -18.26 -9.12 1.50
N ASP A 247 -19.35 -8.44 1.84
CA ASP A 247 -20.69 -9.02 1.87
C ASP A 247 -21.13 -9.41 0.46
N ALA A 248 -20.94 -8.52 -0.52
CA ALA A 248 -21.28 -8.81 -1.91
C ALA A 248 -20.49 -10.00 -2.48
N LEU A 249 -19.20 -10.10 -2.17
CA LEU A 249 -18.36 -11.25 -2.54
C LEU A 249 -18.84 -12.57 -1.93
N ARG A 250 -19.31 -12.52 -0.68
CA ARG A 250 -19.79 -13.70 0.04
C ARG A 250 -21.12 -14.18 -0.51
N ASP A 251 -22.05 -13.24 -0.70
CA ASP A 251 -23.42 -13.54 -1.10
C ASP A 251 -23.56 -13.73 -2.62
N GLY A 252 -22.51 -13.39 -3.38
CA GLY A 252 -22.52 -13.42 -4.84
C GLY A 252 -23.46 -12.37 -5.45
N THR A 253 -23.69 -11.26 -4.74
CA THR A 253 -24.55 -10.17 -5.22
C THR A 253 -23.82 -9.27 -6.20
N ASP A 254 -24.58 -8.56 -7.02
CA ASP A 254 -24.02 -7.52 -7.90
C ASP A 254 -23.17 -6.53 -7.09
N PRO A 255 -21.87 -6.36 -7.43
CA PRO A 255 -21.01 -5.41 -6.73
C PRO A 255 -21.32 -3.95 -7.10
N VAL A 256 -22.20 -3.68 -8.05
CA VAL A 256 -22.72 -2.32 -8.32
C VAL A 256 -23.77 -1.97 -7.25
N PRO A 257 -23.69 -0.80 -6.58
CA PRO A 257 -22.89 0.39 -6.91
C PRO A 257 -21.59 0.57 -6.11
N LEU A 258 -21.08 -0.47 -5.45
CA LEU A 258 -19.85 -0.38 -4.63
C LEU A 258 -18.62 -0.10 -5.50
N VAL A 259 -18.62 -0.62 -6.74
CA VAL A 259 -17.60 -0.39 -7.77
C VAL A 259 -18.28 -0.09 -9.12
N SER A 260 -17.57 0.57 -10.03
CA SER A 260 -18.14 1.08 -11.29
C SER A 260 -18.05 0.07 -12.44
N ARG A 261 -16.96 -0.70 -12.52
CA ARG A 261 -16.79 -1.75 -13.54
C ARG A 261 -16.15 -2.97 -12.90
N ALA A 262 -16.87 -4.08 -12.91
CA ALA A 262 -16.37 -5.38 -12.50
C ALA A 262 -16.89 -6.49 -13.40
N LYS A 263 -16.14 -7.59 -13.46
CA LYS A 263 -16.55 -8.85 -14.05
C LYS A 263 -16.01 -10.01 -13.21
N THR A 264 -16.60 -11.18 -13.39
CA THR A 264 -16.11 -12.41 -12.78
C THR A 264 -15.19 -13.13 -13.77
N THR A 265 -14.04 -13.64 -13.32
CA THR A 265 -13.16 -14.46 -14.16
C THR A 265 -13.83 -15.78 -14.51
N GLU A 266 -13.51 -16.32 -15.70
CA GLU A 266 -14.13 -17.55 -16.18
C GLU A 266 -13.61 -18.79 -15.45
N GLU A 267 -12.32 -18.81 -15.08
CA GLU A 267 -11.66 -20.00 -14.53
C GLU A 267 -12.01 -20.23 -13.06
N LEU A 268 -11.77 -19.24 -12.18
CA LEU A 268 -11.92 -19.41 -10.73
C LEU A 268 -13.08 -18.61 -10.12
N GLY A 269 -13.80 -17.83 -10.94
CA GLY A 269 -14.92 -17.05 -10.42
C GLY A 269 -14.49 -15.87 -9.54
N ALA A 270 -13.26 -15.37 -9.68
CA ALA A 270 -12.73 -14.23 -8.94
C ALA A 270 -13.36 -12.92 -9.45
N LEU A 271 -13.60 -11.95 -8.57
CA LEU A 271 -14.12 -10.65 -8.98
C LEU A 271 -12.99 -9.72 -9.46
N LEU A 272 -12.85 -9.53 -10.76
CA LEU A 272 -11.96 -8.52 -11.31
C LEU A 272 -12.67 -7.16 -11.41
N VAL A 273 -12.14 -6.15 -10.72
CA VAL A 273 -12.69 -4.79 -10.69
C VAL A 273 -11.79 -3.84 -11.50
N LEU A 274 -12.17 -3.58 -12.75
CA LEU A 274 -11.42 -2.70 -13.66
C LEU A 274 -11.63 -1.21 -13.38
N ASP A 275 -12.69 -0.84 -12.65
CA ASP A 275 -12.91 0.51 -12.15
C ASP A 275 -13.53 0.46 -10.75
N GLY A 276 -12.71 0.78 -9.75
CA GLY A 276 -13.05 0.64 -8.34
C GLY A 276 -13.79 1.81 -7.72
N ALA A 277 -14.10 2.90 -8.44
CA ALA A 277 -14.90 3.99 -7.84
C ALA A 277 -16.33 3.53 -7.55
N PRO A 278 -16.99 3.97 -6.45
CA PRO A 278 -16.50 4.90 -5.42
C PRO A 278 -15.71 4.25 -4.27
N LEU A 279 -15.55 2.92 -4.24
CA LEU A 279 -14.74 2.22 -3.23
C LEU A 279 -13.26 2.65 -3.25
N ILE A 280 -12.71 2.95 -4.42
CA ILE A 280 -11.43 3.65 -4.60
C ILE A 280 -11.75 5.13 -4.79
N ASP A 281 -11.70 5.91 -3.71
CA ASP A 281 -12.04 7.35 -3.70
C ASP A 281 -10.83 8.25 -4.01
N ALA A 282 -11.11 9.55 -4.10
CA ALA A 282 -10.09 10.59 -4.20
C ALA A 282 -9.01 10.50 -3.11
N ARG A 283 -9.34 9.99 -1.90
CA ARG A 283 -8.38 9.87 -0.79
C ARG A 283 -7.42 8.69 -0.97
N MET A 284 -7.82 7.63 -1.68
CA MET A 284 -6.96 6.52 -2.07
C MET A 284 -6.07 6.88 -3.26
N MET A 285 -6.51 7.79 -4.14
CA MET A 285 -5.74 8.29 -5.29
C MET A 285 -4.65 9.34 -4.95
N LYS A 286 -4.62 9.85 -3.71
CA LYS A 286 -3.75 10.97 -3.27
C LYS A 286 -2.27 10.84 -3.64
N HIS A 287 -1.76 9.62 -3.70
CA HIS A 287 -0.34 9.36 -3.89
C HIS A 287 0.03 9.04 -5.34
N SER A 288 -0.92 9.08 -6.29
CA SER A 288 -0.64 8.81 -7.70
C SER A 288 0.54 9.65 -8.22
N HIS A 289 1.49 8.98 -8.88
CA HIS A 289 2.68 9.62 -9.42
C HIS A 289 2.37 10.52 -10.60
N ALA A 290 1.49 10.09 -11.49
CA ALA A 290 1.23 10.78 -12.73
C ALA A 290 0.01 11.69 -12.60
N GLY A 291 0.21 13.00 -12.82
CA GLY A 291 -0.90 13.95 -12.85
C GLY A 291 -1.96 13.61 -13.92
N SER A 292 -1.56 12.93 -15.00
CA SER A 292 -2.47 12.41 -16.01
C SER A 292 -3.41 11.32 -15.49
N SER A 293 -2.93 10.44 -14.62
CA SER A 293 -3.74 9.37 -14.01
C SER A 293 -4.80 9.95 -13.08
N VAL A 294 -4.44 10.99 -12.32
CA VAL A 294 -5.40 11.77 -11.50
C VAL A 294 -6.44 12.46 -12.36
N LYS A 295 -6.03 13.18 -13.41
CA LYS A 295 -6.97 13.85 -14.33
C LYS A 295 -7.95 12.86 -14.96
N ARG A 296 -7.46 11.69 -15.37
CA ARG A 296 -8.29 10.63 -15.95
C ARG A 296 -9.32 10.11 -14.95
N TYR A 297 -8.89 9.78 -13.74
CA TYR A 297 -9.80 9.36 -12.67
C TYR A 297 -10.89 10.41 -12.39
N LEU A 298 -10.52 11.69 -12.29
CA LEU A 298 -11.48 12.77 -12.04
C LEU A 298 -12.42 13.05 -13.22
N ALA A 299 -11.98 12.80 -14.45
CA ALA A 299 -12.84 12.91 -15.63
C ALA A 299 -13.91 11.81 -15.66
N SER A 300 -13.55 10.58 -15.26
CA SER A 300 -14.49 9.47 -15.15
C SER A 300 -15.40 9.56 -13.92
N HIS A 301 -14.97 10.23 -12.85
CA HIS A 301 -15.72 10.38 -11.60
C HIS A 301 -15.77 11.84 -11.14
N PRO A 302 -16.58 12.71 -11.79
CA PRO A 302 -16.62 14.14 -11.49
C PRO A 302 -17.01 14.47 -10.04
N ASP A 303 -17.78 13.62 -9.37
CA ASP A 303 -18.15 13.73 -7.95
C ASP A 303 -16.93 13.72 -7.01
N GLN A 304 -15.84 13.08 -7.45
CA GLN A 304 -14.59 13.02 -6.70
C GLN A 304 -13.74 14.29 -6.83
N SER A 305 -14.02 15.15 -7.81
CA SER A 305 -13.19 16.32 -8.14
C SER A 305 -13.23 17.42 -7.07
N THR A 306 -14.35 17.58 -6.38
CA THR A 306 -14.55 18.58 -5.33
C THR A 306 -14.38 18.01 -3.92
N THR A 307 -14.13 16.71 -3.79
CA THR A 307 -14.03 16.05 -2.48
C THR A 307 -12.71 16.42 -1.78
N PRO A 308 -12.75 16.95 -0.53
CA PRO A 308 -11.54 17.25 0.21
C PRO A 308 -10.75 15.98 0.57
N VAL A 309 -9.47 15.96 0.20
CA VAL A 309 -8.60 14.79 0.41
C VAL A 309 -7.71 14.89 1.64
N ASN A 310 -7.68 16.03 2.34
CA ASN A 310 -6.90 16.23 3.56
C ASN A 310 -7.43 17.36 4.45
N LYS A 311 -6.75 17.60 5.58
CA LYS A 311 -7.12 18.64 6.57
C LYS A 311 -6.83 20.08 6.13
N ARG A 312 -6.21 20.29 4.97
CA ARG A 312 -6.00 21.61 4.34
C ARG A 312 -7.13 21.95 3.35
N ASP A 313 -8.17 21.13 3.31
CA ASP A 313 -9.32 21.30 2.42
C ASP A 313 -8.96 21.32 0.93
N GLU A 314 -7.85 20.68 0.56
CA GLU A 314 -7.42 20.57 -0.83
C GLU A 314 -8.21 19.47 -1.55
N THR A 315 -8.57 19.72 -2.81
CA THR A 315 -9.03 18.68 -3.74
C THR A 315 -7.89 17.72 -4.12
N LEU A 316 -8.22 16.60 -4.76
CA LEU A 316 -7.20 15.67 -5.29
C LEU A 316 -6.29 16.34 -6.32
N GLN A 317 -6.85 17.17 -7.21
CA GLN A 317 -6.08 17.86 -8.24
C GLN A 317 -5.11 18.89 -7.63
N ASP A 318 -5.58 19.71 -6.69
CA ASP A 318 -4.76 20.74 -6.03
C ASP A 318 -3.59 20.11 -5.28
N ARG A 319 -3.91 19.06 -4.50
CA ARG A 319 -2.90 18.31 -3.76
C ARG A 319 -1.87 17.68 -4.71
N THR A 320 -2.31 17.11 -5.82
CA THR A 320 -1.41 16.50 -6.82
C THR A 320 -0.49 17.56 -7.42
N ASN A 321 -1.05 18.69 -7.87
CA ASN A 321 -0.30 19.81 -8.45
C ASN A 321 0.79 20.33 -7.51
N ARG A 322 0.50 20.44 -6.21
CA ARG A 322 1.49 20.87 -5.20
C ARG A 322 2.69 19.93 -5.05
N HIS A 323 2.53 18.63 -5.36
CA HIS A 323 3.62 17.65 -5.25
C HIS A 323 4.27 17.32 -6.62
N LEU A 324 3.74 17.81 -7.74
CA LEU A 324 4.37 17.60 -9.05
C LEU A 324 5.72 18.31 -9.10
N LYS A 325 6.77 17.54 -9.39
CA LYS A 325 8.14 18.02 -9.63
C LYS A 325 8.65 17.48 -10.95
N GLU A 326 9.39 18.32 -11.68
CA GLU A 326 10.17 17.89 -12.83
C GLU A 326 11.54 17.41 -12.34
N ARG A 327 11.94 16.20 -12.70
CA ARG A 327 13.26 15.66 -12.36
C ARG A 327 13.75 14.67 -13.40
N VAL A 328 15.06 14.42 -13.39
CA VAL A 328 15.70 13.39 -14.20
C VAL A 328 15.44 12.03 -13.57
N ILE A 329 14.91 11.10 -14.36
CA ILE A 329 14.65 9.71 -13.99
C ILE A 329 15.35 8.77 -14.97
N LEU A 330 15.49 7.49 -14.62
CA LEU A 330 15.93 6.48 -15.58
C LEU A 330 14.95 6.41 -16.75
N ALA A 331 15.48 6.38 -17.97
CA ALA A 331 14.68 6.12 -19.15
C ALA A 331 14.47 4.61 -19.23
N ARG A 332 13.21 4.20 -19.16
CA ARG A 332 12.80 2.81 -19.38
C ARG A 332 12.25 2.70 -20.79
N ALA A 333 12.47 1.56 -21.45
CA ALA A 333 11.84 1.34 -22.73
C ALA A 333 10.32 1.29 -22.51
N ASP A 334 9.59 1.92 -23.42
CA ASP A 334 8.19 1.57 -23.57
C ASP A 334 8.20 0.27 -24.38
N PRO A 335 7.42 -0.76 -24.01
CA PRO A 335 7.30 -1.97 -24.81
C PRO A 335 6.99 -1.70 -26.30
N ASN A 336 6.48 -0.50 -26.65
CA ASN A 336 6.19 -0.08 -28.02
C ASN A 336 7.05 1.09 -28.53
N ALA A 337 8.03 1.60 -27.77
CA ALA A 337 8.90 2.68 -28.24
C ALA A 337 10.28 2.16 -28.64
N THR A 338 10.96 2.95 -29.46
CA THR A 338 12.39 2.80 -29.71
C THR A 338 13.14 2.79 -28.37
N VAL A 339 14.10 1.88 -28.22
CA VAL A 339 15.01 1.84 -27.07
C VAL A 339 15.45 3.28 -26.75
N PRO A 340 15.34 3.74 -25.49
CA PRO A 340 15.64 5.12 -25.16
C PRO A 340 17.02 5.51 -25.68
N SER A 341 17.09 6.61 -26.44
CA SER A 341 18.35 7.11 -27.00
C SER A 341 19.33 7.60 -25.92
N ALA A 342 18.85 7.82 -24.70
CA ALA A 342 19.63 8.22 -23.54
C ALA A 342 19.20 7.40 -22.31
N PRO A 343 20.11 7.11 -21.37
CA PRO A 343 19.82 6.30 -20.17
C PRO A 343 18.89 7.00 -19.18
N THR A 344 18.63 8.30 -19.36
CA THR A 344 17.78 9.10 -18.48
C THR A 344 16.85 10.01 -19.29
N LYS A 345 15.74 10.42 -18.67
CA LYS A 345 14.81 11.41 -19.23
C LYS A 345 14.27 12.33 -18.14
N THR A 346 13.81 13.51 -18.51
CA THR A 346 13.07 14.39 -17.59
C THR A 346 11.60 13.98 -17.56
N ALA A 347 11.03 13.83 -16.36
CA ALA A 347 9.61 13.56 -16.17
C ALA A 347 9.03 14.44 -15.07
N ARG A 348 7.75 14.80 -15.23
CA ARG A 348 6.98 15.54 -14.22
C ARG A 348 6.12 14.57 -13.40
N LEU A 349 6.57 14.23 -12.20
CA LEU A 349 5.95 13.24 -11.33
C LEU A 349 5.67 13.81 -9.94
N SER A 350 4.62 13.32 -9.29
CA SER A 350 4.22 13.69 -7.93
C SER A 350 5.13 13.04 -6.90
N THR A 351 5.80 13.83 -6.06
CA THR A 351 6.62 13.35 -4.92
C THR A 351 5.79 12.87 -3.73
N SER A 352 4.47 12.75 -3.88
CA SER A 352 3.59 12.56 -2.74
C SER A 352 3.82 11.25 -1.99
N ILE A 353 4.28 10.17 -2.65
CA ILE A 353 4.58 8.91 -1.96
C ILE A 353 5.90 8.98 -1.20
N GLU A 354 6.88 9.73 -1.70
CA GLU A 354 8.16 9.96 -1.03
C GLU A 354 7.96 10.72 0.28
N HIS A 355 7.13 11.76 0.28
CA HIS A 355 6.74 12.44 1.52
C HIS A 355 5.99 11.50 2.49
N LYS A 356 5.20 10.55 1.97
CA LYS A 356 4.50 9.56 2.80
C LYS A 356 5.49 8.60 3.45
N ARG A 357 6.51 8.13 2.73
CA ARG A 357 7.62 7.32 3.25
C ARG A 357 8.34 8.01 4.41
N VAL A 358 8.79 9.25 4.20
CA VAL A 358 9.42 10.07 5.25
C VAL A 358 8.51 10.22 6.46
N SER A 359 7.23 10.55 6.25
CA SER A 359 6.27 10.70 7.34
C SER A 359 6.06 9.40 8.12
N MET A 360 6.06 8.24 7.46
CA MET A 360 5.94 6.95 8.13
C MET A 360 7.18 6.65 8.99
N ILE A 361 8.38 6.88 8.47
CA ILE A 361 9.62 6.71 9.24
C ILE A 361 9.63 7.63 10.48
N GLN A 362 9.26 8.90 10.31
CA GLN A 362 9.17 9.86 11.42
C GLN A 362 8.15 9.42 12.50
N ARG A 363 6.99 8.89 12.08
CA ARG A 363 5.99 8.36 13.03
C ARG A 363 6.50 7.14 13.78
N THR A 364 7.21 6.24 13.10
CA THR A 364 7.83 5.09 13.75
C THR A 364 8.85 5.54 14.79
N MET A 365 9.69 6.53 14.47
CA MET A 365 10.63 7.10 15.43
C MET A 365 9.94 7.75 16.63
N ALA A 366 8.83 8.47 16.43
CA ALA A 366 8.05 9.05 17.51
C ALA A 366 7.35 7.98 18.37
N TYR A 367 6.86 6.89 17.75
CA TYR A 367 6.30 5.76 18.48
C TYR A 367 7.33 5.12 19.41
N LEU A 368 8.60 5.05 19.00
CA LEU A 368 9.68 4.52 19.86
C LEU A 368 9.90 5.32 21.14
N ASP A 369 9.39 6.54 21.30
CA ASP A 369 9.49 7.27 22.57
C ASP A 369 8.48 6.78 23.61
N THR A 370 7.34 6.26 23.15
CA THR A 370 6.24 5.84 24.03
C THR A 370 5.94 4.34 23.94
N ALA A 371 6.66 3.60 23.08
CA ALA A 371 6.43 2.17 22.87
C ALA A 371 6.67 1.37 24.15
N PRO A 372 5.79 0.42 24.50
CA PRO A 372 5.98 -0.41 25.69
C PRO A 372 7.15 -1.41 25.48
N PRO A 373 7.76 -1.94 26.55
CA PRO A 373 8.99 -2.74 26.47
C PRO A 373 8.92 -3.92 25.49
N GLN A 374 7.79 -4.64 25.47
CA GLN A 374 7.54 -5.76 24.57
C GLN A 374 7.55 -5.35 23.10
N ALA A 375 7.04 -4.17 22.77
CA ALA A 375 7.02 -3.67 21.39
C ALA A 375 8.44 -3.30 20.94
N VAL A 376 9.24 -2.68 21.81
CA VAL A 376 10.64 -2.37 21.52
C VAL A 376 11.45 -3.65 21.34
N ALA A 377 11.28 -4.65 22.22
CA ALA A 377 11.94 -5.94 22.10
C ALA A 377 11.61 -6.62 20.77
N HIS A 378 10.32 -6.64 20.38
CA HIS A 378 9.88 -7.17 19.10
C HIS A 378 10.51 -6.42 17.91
N MET A 379 10.46 -5.09 17.91
CA MET A 379 11.06 -4.27 16.85
C MET A 379 12.59 -4.45 16.75
N ALA A 380 13.28 -4.61 17.88
CA ALA A 380 14.72 -4.88 17.89
C ALA A 380 15.05 -6.26 17.33
N HIS A 381 14.18 -7.25 17.56
CA HIS A 381 14.29 -8.57 16.94
C HIS A 381 14.10 -8.48 15.41
N LEU A 382 13.11 -7.73 14.93
CA LEU A 382 12.90 -7.47 13.49
C LEU A 382 14.12 -6.83 12.83
N VAL A 383 14.72 -5.81 13.46
CA VAL A 383 15.96 -5.16 12.97
C VAL A 383 17.10 -6.17 12.88
N SER A 384 17.25 -7.02 13.89
CA SER A 384 18.34 -7.99 13.95
C SER A 384 18.19 -9.07 12.88
N ARG A 385 16.97 -9.59 12.66
CA ARG A 385 16.68 -10.51 11.55
C ARG A 385 16.93 -9.87 10.18
N ALA A 386 16.46 -8.64 9.98
CA ALA A 386 16.65 -7.95 8.71
C ALA A 386 18.15 -7.74 8.41
N SER A 387 18.93 -7.41 9.43
CA SER A 387 20.38 -7.25 9.31
C SER A 387 21.08 -8.57 9.00
N GLN A 388 20.63 -9.69 9.59
CA GLN A 388 21.15 -11.03 9.31
C GLN A 388 20.88 -11.46 7.87
N GLU A 389 19.64 -11.30 7.37
CA GLU A 389 19.31 -11.68 5.99
C GLU A 389 20.06 -10.82 4.96
N LEU A 390 20.13 -9.49 5.16
CA LEU A 390 20.88 -8.61 4.27
C LEU A 390 22.40 -8.85 4.28
N SER A 391 22.93 -9.56 5.28
CA SER A 391 24.35 -9.93 5.33
C SER A 391 24.67 -11.23 4.60
N LYS A 392 23.66 -12.01 4.22
CA LYS A 392 23.81 -13.24 3.42
C LYS A 392 23.80 -12.96 1.91
N GLN A 393 23.32 -11.78 1.52
CA GLN A 393 23.34 -11.24 0.17
C GLN A 393 24.58 -10.39 -0.04
#